data_AF-O61826-F1
#
_entry.id   AF-O61826-F1
#
_cell.length_a   1.000
_cell.length_b   1.000
_cell.length_c   1.000
_cell.angle_alpha   90.00
_cell.angle_beta   90.00
_cell.angle_gamma   90.00
#
_symmetry.space_group_name_H-M   'P 1'
#
loop_
_entity.id
_entity.type
_entity.pdbx_description
1 polymer ?
#
loop_
_entity_poly.entity_id
_entity_poly.type
_entity_poly.pdbx_seq_one_letter_code
_entity_poly.pdbx_strand_id
1 'polypeptide(L)'
;MTPLFIFLVLLTSQVLGGLNNGASSKNVGGRRQPTGGGGLDENIPVIEIRGEGAPMSSAQIRHLEEMDNGGPLDIKIEKTFVPAKCPQQAKRLDFVTFHYKVFTEDNKKVYQTYGTGPVTIQLGTGMIMPGLDKGLKGMCAEELRKVRVPYRMSRKSKSKVWKNIPNDENWLIFNIEMVEIKPYTPEIQFKFLDLNEDEQLTNKEVQDFQKKMKKEFGKTWKNEDIDNVTAAGYYIKYFDVNGDGIVTEVEWLKIMDRDEKLINDKKTKEKGRKRDPGIGWILDFDNDGIVSYKENDEAADRFDAGPTLLPMESKDEL
;
A
#
# COMPACT_ATOMS: atom_id res chain seq x y z
N MET A 1 -35.19 23.98 2.42
CA MET A 1 -36.24 22.94 2.45
C MET A 1 -36.20 22.21 1.12
N THR A 2 -35.52 21.08 1.10
CA THR A 2 -35.42 20.14 -0.03
C THR A 2 -35.38 18.75 0.60
N PRO A 3 -36.31 17.83 0.30
CA PRO A 3 -36.29 16.51 0.90
C PRO A 3 -35.21 15.67 0.18
N LEU A 4 -34.20 15.22 0.92
CA LEU A 4 -33.20 14.27 0.41
C LEU A 4 -33.76 12.85 0.56
N PHE A 5 -33.85 12.13 -0.56
CA PHE A 5 -34.16 10.70 -0.63
C PHE A 5 -32.96 9.87 -0.12
N ILE A 6 -33.18 8.99 0.86
CA ILE A 6 -32.19 8.00 1.31
C ILE A 6 -32.45 6.68 0.58
N PHE A 7 -31.47 6.22 -0.19
CA PHE A 7 -31.43 4.87 -0.77
C PHE A 7 -31.07 3.87 0.34
N LEU A 8 -32.02 3.04 0.76
CA LEU A 8 -31.75 1.88 1.61
C LEU A 8 -31.33 0.71 0.71
N VAL A 9 -30.04 0.40 0.66
CA VAL A 9 -29.56 -0.86 0.05
C VAL A 9 -29.78 -1.97 1.09
N LEU A 10 -30.87 -2.72 0.93
CA LEU A 10 -31.10 -3.97 1.64
C LEU A 10 -30.13 -5.04 1.11
N LEU A 11 -29.03 -5.25 1.82
CA LEU A 11 -28.26 -6.49 1.71
C LEU A 11 -28.95 -7.54 2.59
N THR A 12 -29.89 -8.28 2.00
CA THR A 12 -30.42 -9.50 2.59
C THR A 12 -29.34 -10.58 2.51
N SER A 13 -28.72 -10.92 3.64
CA SER A 13 -28.05 -12.20 3.80
C SER A 13 -28.57 -12.87 5.06
N GLN A 14 -29.19 -14.02 4.86
CA GLN A 14 -29.78 -14.88 5.87
C GLN A 14 -28.69 -15.41 6.81
N VAL A 15 -28.80 -15.13 8.11
CA VAL A 15 -28.31 -16.04 9.16
C VAL A 15 -29.30 -16.00 10.32
N LEU A 16 -29.99 -17.13 10.53
CA LEU A 16 -30.73 -17.43 11.75
C LEU A 16 -29.77 -17.48 12.94
N GLY A 17 -30.10 -16.80 14.03
CA GLY A 17 -29.39 -16.94 15.31
C GLY A 17 -29.93 -15.96 16.34
N GLY A 18 -30.79 -16.47 17.23
CA GLY A 18 -31.54 -15.68 18.19
C GLY A 18 -30.68 -14.90 19.19
N LEU A 19 -31.16 -13.71 19.54
CA LEU A 19 -30.84 -13.02 20.78
C LEU A 19 -32.10 -12.32 21.26
N ASN A 20 -32.72 -12.92 22.28
CA ASN A 20 -33.60 -12.26 23.24
C ASN A 20 -32.85 -11.06 23.83
N ASN A 21 -33.46 -9.88 23.86
CA ASN A 21 -33.51 -9.02 25.05
C ASN A 21 -34.36 -7.76 24.82
N GLY A 22 -35.51 -7.74 25.51
CA GLY A 22 -35.99 -6.60 26.31
C GLY A 22 -36.09 -5.21 25.66
N ALA A 23 -37.26 -4.90 25.12
CA ALA A 23 -37.81 -3.54 25.19
C ALA A 23 -39.29 -3.61 25.60
N SER A 24 -39.52 -3.24 26.86
CA SER A 24 -40.83 -3.12 27.50
C SER A 24 -41.55 -1.88 26.97
N SER A 25 -42.76 -2.03 26.43
CA SER A 25 -43.69 -0.92 26.25
C SER A 25 -45.07 -1.30 26.81
N LYS A 26 -45.62 -0.37 27.59
CA LYS A 26 -46.77 -0.52 28.48
C LYS A 26 -48.08 -0.63 27.67
N ASN A 27 -48.87 -1.67 27.95
CA ASN A 27 -50.28 -1.75 27.53
C ASN A 27 -51.15 -0.94 28.49
N VAL A 28 -51.87 0.07 27.98
CA VAL A 28 -53.01 0.70 28.65
C VAL A 28 -54.28 0.05 28.12
N GLY A 29 -55.08 -0.50 29.03
CA GLY A 29 -56.25 -1.31 28.74
C GLY A 29 -57.44 -0.54 28.16
N GLY A 30 -58.20 -1.26 27.33
CA GLY A 30 -59.53 -0.87 26.87
C GLY A 30 -60.29 -2.13 26.46
N ARG A 31 -61.19 -2.60 27.34
CA ARG A 31 -62.14 -3.70 27.10
C ARG A 31 -63.19 -3.26 26.06
N ARG A 32 -63.46 -4.09 25.05
CA ARG A 32 -64.80 -4.44 24.53
C ARG A 32 -64.70 -5.69 23.63
N GLN A 33 -65.58 -6.66 23.91
CA GLN A 33 -65.73 -7.96 23.24
C GLN A 33 -66.68 -7.87 22.02
N PRO A 34 -66.79 -8.93 21.18
CA PRO A 34 -66.75 -8.81 19.72
C PRO A 34 -68.07 -9.19 19.04
N THR A 35 -68.29 -8.69 17.82
CA THR A 35 -69.28 -9.25 16.88
C THR A 35 -68.90 -8.94 15.43
N GLY A 36 -68.81 -9.98 14.59
CA GLY A 36 -69.26 -9.91 13.21
C GLY A 36 -68.24 -9.55 12.11
N GLY A 37 -67.77 -10.58 11.41
CA GLY A 37 -67.86 -10.68 9.94
C GLY A 37 -66.99 -9.78 9.05
N GLY A 38 -66.13 -10.41 8.26
CA GLY A 38 -65.81 -9.96 6.89
C GLY A 38 -64.38 -9.49 6.65
N GLY A 39 -63.70 -10.15 5.69
CA GLY A 39 -62.57 -9.61 4.93
C GLY A 39 -61.21 -9.64 5.61
N LEU A 40 -60.40 -10.65 5.32
CA LEU A 40 -58.94 -10.58 5.53
C LEU A 40 -58.34 -9.68 4.44
N ASP A 41 -58.48 -8.37 4.59
CA ASP A 41 -57.55 -7.41 3.98
C ASP A 41 -56.34 -7.34 4.91
N GLU A 42 -55.32 -8.15 4.63
CA GLU A 42 -54.01 -8.08 5.29
C GLU A 42 -53.30 -6.77 4.88
N ASN A 43 -53.77 -5.64 5.41
CA ASN A 43 -53.05 -4.39 5.40
C ASN A 43 -51.88 -4.52 6.37
N ILE A 44 -50.71 -4.96 5.87
CA ILE A 44 -49.45 -4.87 6.62
C ILE A 44 -49.23 -3.39 6.95
N PRO A 45 -49.15 -2.99 8.24
CA PRO A 45 -48.89 -1.61 8.59
C PRO A 45 -47.49 -1.21 8.09
N VAL A 46 -47.42 -0.21 7.20
CA VAL A 46 -46.17 0.46 6.86
C VAL A 46 -45.78 1.31 8.07
N ILE A 47 -44.84 0.82 8.87
CA ILE A 47 -44.23 1.60 9.95
C ILE A 47 -43.14 2.46 9.30
N GLU A 48 -43.41 3.75 9.14
CA GLU A 48 -42.40 4.74 8.76
C GLU A 48 -41.51 4.99 9.98
N ILE A 49 -40.35 4.32 10.04
CA ILE A 49 -39.33 4.63 11.05
C ILE A 49 -38.63 5.91 10.61
N ARG A 50 -38.99 7.03 11.22
CA ARG A 50 -38.19 8.26 11.13
C ARG A 50 -37.01 8.12 12.07
N GLY A 51 -35.82 7.90 11.50
CA GLY A 51 -34.58 8.01 12.25
C GLY A 51 -34.38 9.46 12.67
N GLU A 52 -34.61 9.77 13.95
CA GLU A 52 -34.23 11.04 14.55
C GLU A 52 -32.73 10.99 14.86
N GLY A 53 -31.91 11.60 14.02
CA GLY A 53 -30.46 11.67 14.21
C GLY A 53 -29.75 12.26 13.00
N ALA A 54 -28.62 12.92 13.21
CA ALA A 54 -27.73 13.27 12.11
C ALA A 54 -27.29 11.98 11.39
N PRO A 55 -27.14 11.99 10.05
CA PRO A 55 -26.60 10.84 9.34
C PRO A 55 -25.22 10.50 9.91
N MET A 56 -24.95 9.21 10.02
CA MET A 56 -23.68 8.70 10.52
C MET A 56 -22.53 9.18 9.62
N SER A 57 -21.42 9.62 10.21
CA SER A 57 -20.25 10.04 9.43
C SER A 57 -19.59 8.84 8.73
N SER A 58 -18.82 9.09 7.67
CA SER A 58 -18.06 8.03 6.98
C SER A 58 -17.18 7.24 7.96
N ALA A 59 -16.40 7.89 8.83
CA ALA A 59 -15.64 7.23 9.90
C ALA A 59 -16.50 6.29 10.76
N GLN A 60 -17.66 6.76 11.21
CA GLN A 60 -18.54 5.97 12.06
C GLN A 60 -19.06 4.73 11.30
N ILE A 61 -19.44 4.89 10.03
CA ILE A 61 -19.85 3.77 9.17
C ILE A 61 -18.70 2.77 9.03
N ARG A 62 -17.47 3.22 8.77
CA ARG A 62 -16.31 2.31 8.63
C ARG A 62 -15.95 1.59 9.90
N HIS A 63 -16.07 2.27 11.04
CA HIS A 63 -15.83 1.63 12.32
C HIS A 63 -16.85 0.51 12.57
N LEU A 64 -18.14 0.73 12.25
CA LEU A 64 -19.15 -0.33 12.31
C LEU A 64 -18.87 -1.47 11.31
N GLU A 65 -18.46 -1.15 10.08
CA GLU A 65 -18.04 -2.16 9.09
C GLU A 65 -16.87 -3.02 9.60
N GLU A 66 -15.87 -2.43 10.26
CA GLU A 66 -14.73 -3.16 10.84
C GLU A 66 -15.15 -4.06 12.01
N MET A 67 -16.10 -3.59 12.85
CA MET A 67 -16.66 -4.38 13.94
C MET A 67 -17.44 -5.60 13.42
N ASP A 68 -18.30 -5.39 12.41
CA ASP A 68 -19.08 -6.47 11.77
C ASP A 68 -18.19 -7.47 11.03
N ASN A 69 -17.13 -6.98 10.37
CA ASN A 69 -16.14 -7.80 9.68
C ASN A 69 -15.22 -8.60 10.63
N GLY A 70 -15.29 -8.36 11.95
CA GLY A 70 -14.45 -9.03 12.95
C GLY A 70 -12.96 -8.64 12.87
N GLY A 71 -12.66 -7.49 12.25
CA GLY A 71 -11.30 -7.05 12.00
C GLY A 71 -11.21 -5.97 10.93
N PRO A 72 -10.01 -5.39 10.74
CA PRO A 72 -9.84 -4.18 9.96
C PRO A 72 -10.03 -4.45 8.46
N LEU A 73 -10.69 -3.53 7.74
CA LEU A 73 -11.13 -3.76 6.36
C LEU A 73 -9.97 -4.08 5.42
N ASP A 74 -10.09 -5.08 4.57
CA ASP A 74 -9.06 -5.41 3.57
C ASP A 74 -9.51 -5.01 2.16
N ILE A 75 -8.58 -5.03 1.21
CA ILE A 75 -8.90 -4.78 -0.19
C ILE A 75 -9.84 -5.86 -0.76
N LYS A 76 -10.66 -5.47 -1.73
CA LYS A 76 -11.47 -6.41 -2.51
C LYS A 76 -10.97 -6.40 -3.96
N ILE A 77 -10.58 -7.57 -4.46
CA ILE A 77 -10.02 -7.74 -5.81
C ILE A 77 -11.04 -8.45 -6.69
N GLU A 78 -11.32 -7.88 -7.85
CA GLU A 78 -12.15 -8.45 -8.91
C GLU A 78 -11.33 -8.48 -10.21
N LYS A 79 -11.07 -9.68 -10.75
CA LYS A 79 -10.33 -9.84 -12.01
C LYS A 79 -11.31 -9.71 -13.18
N THR A 80 -11.31 -8.55 -13.84
CA THR A 80 -12.27 -8.25 -14.91
C THR A 80 -11.82 -8.83 -16.25
N PHE A 81 -10.52 -9.01 -16.46
CA PHE A 81 -9.96 -9.69 -17.62
C PHE A 81 -8.59 -10.28 -17.26
N VAL A 82 -8.35 -11.53 -17.62
CA VAL A 82 -7.06 -12.20 -17.44
C VAL A 82 -6.63 -12.75 -18.80
N PRO A 83 -5.41 -12.45 -19.28
CA PRO A 83 -4.92 -12.99 -20.54
C PRO A 83 -4.79 -14.51 -20.49
N ALA A 84 -4.93 -15.17 -21.64
CA ALA A 84 -4.80 -16.63 -21.73
C ALA A 84 -3.38 -17.13 -21.36
N LYS A 85 -2.36 -16.31 -21.63
CA LYS A 85 -0.97 -16.56 -21.25
C LYS A 85 -0.55 -15.59 -20.17
N CYS A 86 -0.05 -16.13 -19.07
CA CYS A 86 0.55 -15.35 -17.99
C CYS A 86 1.91 -15.98 -17.63
N PRO A 87 2.97 -15.71 -18.42
CA PRO A 87 4.27 -16.33 -18.20
C PRO A 87 4.89 -15.87 -16.87
N GLN A 88 4.60 -14.65 -16.44
CA GLN A 88 5.11 -14.08 -15.21
C GLN A 88 4.00 -13.32 -14.48
N GLN A 89 3.87 -13.61 -13.18
CA GLN A 89 3.02 -12.86 -12.27
C GLN A 89 3.87 -11.86 -11.49
N ALA A 90 3.36 -10.64 -11.34
CA ALA A 90 4.03 -9.58 -10.60
C ALA A 90 4.26 -9.99 -9.13
N LYS A 91 5.53 -10.05 -8.72
CA LYS A 91 5.93 -10.35 -7.33
C LYS A 91 6.61 -9.14 -6.68
N ARG A 92 6.87 -9.25 -5.38
CA ARG A 92 7.62 -8.21 -4.64
C ARG A 92 8.96 -7.94 -5.36
N LEU A 93 9.33 -6.65 -5.43
CA LEU A 93 10.50 -6.07 -6.09
C LEU A 93 10.42 -5.91 -7.61
N ASP A 94 9.50 -6.59 -8.29
CA ASP A 94 9.33 -6.40 -9.73
C ASP A 94 8.94 -4.95 -10.05
N PHE A 95 9.40 -4.44 -11.18
CA PHE A 95 8.98 -3.16 -11.72
C PHE A 95 7.70 -3.37 -12.53
N VAL A 96 6.63 -2.73 -12.12
CA VAL A 96 5.32 -2.84 -12.77
C VAL A 96 4.93 -1.50 -13.35
N THR A 97 4.54 -1.51 -14.63
CA THR A 97 4.04 -0.35 -15.36
C THR A 97 2.56 -0.57 -15.64
N PHE A 98 1.70 0.36 -15.23
CA PHE A 98 0.26 0.19 -15.36
C PHE A 98 -0.48 1.51 -15.61
N HIS A 99 -1.65 1.39 -16.21
CA HIS A 99 -2.65 2.45 -16.23
C HIS A 99 -3.70 2.21 -15.15
N TYR A 100 -4.27 3.29 -14.62
CA TYR A 100 -5.40 3.20 -13.71
C TYR A 100 -6.44 4.30 -13.95
N LYS A 101 -7.67 3.98 -13.56
CA LYS A 101 -8.77 4.92 -13.32
C LYS A 101 -9.17 4.78 -11.86
N VAL A 102 -9.32 5.90 -11.16
CA VAL A 102 -9.77 5.93 -9.77
C VAL A 102 -11.16 6.56 -9.69
N PHE A 103 -12.03 5.92 -8.92
CA PHE A 103 -13.40 6.34 -8.69
C PHE A 103 -13.68 6.43 -7.19
N THR A 104 -14.61 7.30 -6.80
CA THR A 104 -15.20 7.31 -5.47
C THR A 104 -16.12 6.09 -5.29
N GLU A 105 -16.57 5.86 -4.05
CA GLU A 105 -17.55 4.83 -3.72
C GLU A 105 -18.87 4.98 -4.51
N ASP A 106 -19.29 6.21 -4.80
CA ASP A 106 -20.44 6.54 -5.65
C ASP A 106 -20.18 6.32 -7.16
N ASN A 107 -19.09 5.64 -7.52
CA ASN A 107 -18.62 5.41 -8.89
C ASN A 107 -18.32 6.70 -9.70
N LYS A 108 -18.11 7.84 -9.04
CA LYS A 108 -17.67 9.07 -9.72
C LYS A 108 -16.19 8.97 -10.04
N LYS A 109 -15.84 9.10 -11.33
CA LYS A 109 -14.43 9.13 -11.75
C LYS A 109 -13.72 10.35 -11.20
N VAL A 110 -12.62 10.13 -10.48
CA VAL A 110 -11.78 11.16 -9.88
C VAL A 110 -10.61 11.50 -10.82
N TYR A 111 -9.86 10.50 -11.26
CA TYR A 111 -8.66 10.68 -12.07
C TYR A 111 -8.38 9.44 -12.92
N GLN A 112 -7.56 9.60 -13.96
CA GLN A 112 -7.05 8.50 -14.78
C GLN A 112 -5.67 8.82 -15.35
N THR A 113 -4.88 7.80 -15.62
CA THR A 113 -3.56 7.93 -16.28
C THR A 113 -3.64 7.91 -17.82
N TYR A 114 -4.76 7.44 -18.37
CA TYR A 114 -4.98 7.48 -19.82
C TYR A 114 -4.98 8.94 -20.30
N GLY A 115 -4.01 9.28 -21.15
CA GLY A 115 -3.76 10.63 -21.66
C GLY A 115 -2.57 11.34 -21.03
N THR A 116 -2.10 10.93 -19.84
CA THR A 116 -0.89 11.49 -19.19
C THR A 116 0.32 10.57 -19.26
N GLY A 117 0.11 9.29 -19.56
CA GLY A 117 1.13 8.24 -19.54
C GLY A 117 0.95 7.26 -18.37
N PRO A 118 1.48 6.03 -18.48
CA PRO A 118 1.40 5.02 -17.42
C PRO A 118 2.26 5.38 -16.22
N VAL A 119 2.06 4.68 -15.11
CA VAL A 119 2.89 4.83 -13.91
C VAL A 119 3.73 3.56 -13.73
N THR A 120 5.03 3.73 -13.54
CA THR A 120 5.95 2.66 -13.18
C THR A 120 6.30 2.76 -11.70
N ILE A 121 6.20 1.64 -10.99
CA ILE A 121 6.63 1.52 -9.58
C ILE A 121 7.42 0.24 -9.38
N GLN A 122 8.20 0.20 -8.31
CA GLN A 122 8.75 -1.03 -7.78
C GLN A 122 7.84 -1.64 -6.72
N LEU A 123 7.27 -2.81 -7.01
CA LEU A 123 6.21 -3.43 -6.22
C LEU A 123 6.70 -3.85 -4.83
N GLY A 124 5.93 -3.55 -3.78
CA GLY A 124 6.25 -3.93 -2.41
C GLY A 124 7.29 -3.08 -1.71
N THR A 125 7.78 -2.01 -2.34
CA THR A 125 8.77 -1.11 -1.74
C THR A 125 8.15 0.15 -1.12
N GLY A 126 6.82 0.33 -1.22
CA GLY A 126 6.11 1.49 -0.67
C GLY A 126 6.10 2.74 -1.56
N MET A 127 6.22 2.58 -2.88
CA MET A 127 6.03 3.69 -3.83
C MET A 127 4.56 4.05 -4.07
N ILE A 128 3.65 3.17 -3.65
CA ILE A 128 2.21 3.30 -3.83
C ILE A 128 1.48 3.01 -2.51
N MET A 129 0.21 3.36 -2.43
CA MET A 129 -0.61 3.08 -1.26
C MET A 129 -0.68 1.57 -0.96
N PRO A 130 -0.68 1.17 0.33
CA PRO A 130 -0.61 -0.24 0.71
C PRO A 130 -1.69 -1.14 0.09
N GLY A 131 -2.91 -0.62 -0.06
CA GLY A 131 -4.01 -1.39 -0.64
C GLY A 131 -3.78 -1.69 -2.12
N LEU A 132 -3.29 -0.71 -2.87
CA LEU A 132 -3.00 -0.88 -4.28
C LEU A 132 -1.72 -1.71 -4.48
N ASP A 133 -0.70 -1.53 -3.64
CA ASP A 133 0.50 -2.39 -3.62
C ASP A 133 0.13 -3.87 -3.44
N LYS A 134 -0.81 -4.15 -2.52
CA LYS A 134 -1.33 -5.49 -2.31
C LYS A 134 -2.19 -5.96 -3.49
N GLY A 135 -3.00 -5.08 -4.06
CA GLY A 135 -3.89 -5.37 -5.19
C GLY A 135 -3.17 -5.66 -6.52
N LEU A 136 -1.96 -5.14 -6.71
CA LEU A 136 -1.13 -5.37 -7.91
C LEU A 136 -0.36 -6.70 -7.88
N LYS A 137 -0.16 -7.30 -6.70
CA LYS A 137 0.54 -8.59 -6.58
C LYS A 137 -0.23 -9.69 -7.31
N GLY A 138 0.51 -10.54 -8.01
CA GLY A 138 -0.06 -11.63 -8.80
C GLY A 138 -0.82 -11.17 -10.04
N MET A 139 -0.62 -9.93 -10.52
CA MET A 139 -1.14 -9.51 -11.83
C MET A 139 -0.26 -10.03 -12.97
N CYS A 140 -0.87 -10.29 -14.12
CA CYS A 140 -0.19 -10.58 -15.38
C CYS A 140 -0.11 -9.32 -16.25
N ALA A 141 0.85 -9.24 -17.17
CA ALA A 141 0.82 -8.22 -18.23
C ALA A 141 -0.48 -8.35 -19.03
N GLU A 142 -1.08 -7.23 -19.45
CA GLU A 142 -2.40 -7.14 -20.10
C GLU A 142 -3.61 -7.49 -19.21
N GLU A 143 -3.41 -7.84 -17.93
CA GLU A 143 -4.53 -8.10 -17.01
C GLU A 143 -5.29 -6.82 -16.65
N LEU A 144 -6.63 -6.89 -16.66
CA LEU A 144 -7.49 -5.86 -16.10
C LEU A 144 -8.04 -6.30 -14.75
N ARG A 145 -7.88 -5.44 -13.74
CA ARG A 145 -8.31 -5.74 -12.37
C ARG A 145 -9.00 -4.53 -11.75
N LYS A 146 -10.12 -4.78 -11.08
CA LYS A 146 -10.80 -3.81 -10.23
C LYS A 146 -10.41 -4.07 -8.77
N VAL A 147 -9.81 -3.07 -8.13
CA VAL A 147 -9.35 -3.14 -6.74
C VAL A 147 -10.10 -2.10 -5.93
N ARG A 148 -10.88 -2.53 -4.93
CA ARG A 148 -11.49 -1.65 -3.94
C ARG A 148 -10.55 -1.53 -2.76
N VAL A 149 -10.11 -0.30 -2.48
CA VAL A 149 -9.15 0.02 -1.42
C VAL A 149 -9.88 0.77 -0.30
N PRO A 150 -9.94 0.24 0.93
CA PRO A 150 -10.53 0.97 2.05
C PRO A 150 -9.65 2.15 2.43
N TYR A 151 -10.24 3.19 3.04
CA TYR A 151 -9.55 4.43 3.40
C TYR A 151 -8.23 4.18 4.16
N ARG A 152 -8.25 3.28 5.16
CA ARG A 152 -7.07 2.94 5.98
C ARG A 152 -5.87 2.42 5.18
N MET A 153 -6.08 2.02 3.92
CA MET A 153 -5.05 1.51 3.00
C MET A 153 -4.78 2.43 1.79
N SER A 154 -5.35 3.64 1.76
CA SER A 154 -5.37 4.53 0.59
C SER A 154 -4.26 5.60 0.56
N ARG A 155 -3.77 6.07 1.71
CA ARG A 155 -2.80 7.18 1.71
C ARG A 155 -1.72 7.04 2.77
N LYS A 156 -0.49 7.36 2.38
CA LYS A 156 0.65 7.51 3.31
C LYS A 156 1.36 8.87 3.27
N SER A 157 1.16 9.71 2.26
CA SER A 157 1.68 11.09 2.26
C SER A 157 1.14 11.87 1.05
N LYS A 158 1.48 13.15 0.94
CA LYS A 158 1.30 13.92 -0.31
C LYS A 158 2.38 13.49 -1.30
N SER A 159 2.00 13.20 -2.54
CA SER A 159 2.95 12.91 -3.62
C SER A 159 2.46 13.48 -4.95
N LYS A 160 3.36 13.73 -5.91
CA LYS A 160 3.00 14.25 -7.25
C LYS A 160 2.16 13.24 -8.04
N VAL A 161 2.48 11.96 -7.97
CA VAL A 161 1.79 10.89 -8.73
C VAL A 161 0.40 10.60 -8.15
N TRP A 162 0.25 10.68 -6.82
CA TRP A 162 -0.99 10.33 -6.12
C TRP A 162 -1.80 11.57 -5.67
N LYS A 163 -1.43 12.78 -6.13
CA LYS A 163 -2.04 14.05 -5.68
C LYS A 163 -3.54 14.18 -5.93
N ASN A 164 -4.06 13.51 -6.97
CA ASN A 164 -5.46 13.64 -7.40
C ASN A 164 -6.40 12.69 -6.64
N ILE A 165 -5.86 11.83 -5.77
CA ILE A 165 -6.66 10.86 -5.03
C ILE A 165 -7.23 11.56 -3.79
N PRO A 166 -8.56 11.61 -3.61
CA PRO A 166 -9.18 12.28 -2.48
C PRO A 166 -8.78 11.59 -1.18
N ASN A 167 -8.77 12.36 -0.10
CA ASN A 167 -8.41 11.90 1.23
C ASN A 167 -9.64 11.84 2.13
N ASP A 168 -10.71 11.28 1.59
CA ASP A 168 -11.98 11.12 2.28
C ASP A 168 -12.07 9.70 2.84
N GLU A 169 -12.77 9.51 3.96
CA GLU A 169 -12.88 8.22 4.69
C GLU A 169 -13.75 7.16 3.97
N ASN A 170 -13.72 7.17 2.64
CA ASN A 170 -14.51 6.33 1.77
C ASN A 170 -13.65 5.28 1.07
N TRP A 171 -14.32 4.28 0.50
CA TRP A 171 -13.65 3.34 -0.39
C TRP A 171 -13.24 4.03 -1.69
N LEU A 172 -12.04 3.69 -2.16
CA LEU A 172 -11.58 4.03 -3.50
C LEU A 172 -11.69 2.81 -4.40
N ILE A 173 -12.15 3.02 -5.62
CA ILE A 173 -12.26 1.95 -6.62
C ILE A 173 -11.24 2.23 -7.71
N PHE A 174 -10.30 1.32 -7.90
CA PHE A 174 -9.28 1.39 -8.94
C PHE A 174 -9.59 0.38 -10.03
N ASN A 175 -9.75 0.82 -11.27
CA ASN A 175 -9.69 -0.05 -12.44
C ASN A 175 -8.28 0.05 -13.01
N ILE A 176 -7.54 -1.05 -13.00
CA ILE A 176 -6.12 -1.13 -13.32
C ILE A 176 -5.96 -1.96 -14.59
N GLU A 177 -5.07 -1.51 -15.46
CA GLU A 177 -4.56 -2.25 -16.61
C GLU A 177 -3.05 -2.39 -16.45
N MET A 178 -2.57 -3.63 -16.30
CA MET A 178 -1.14 -3.89 -16.24
C MET A 178 -0.55 -3.84 -17.65
N VAL A 179 0.39 -2.93 -17.89
CA VAL A 179 1.03 -2.76 -19.20
C VAL A 179 2.25 -3.65 -19.31
N GLU A 180 3.14 -3.61 -18.33
CA GLU A 180 4.43 -4.31 -18.36
C GLU A 180 4.85 -4.76 -16.96
N ILE A 181 5.50 -5.92 -16.89
CA ILE A 181 6.15 -6.45 -15.70
C ILE A 181 7.60 -6.73 -16.07
N LYS A 182 8.53 -6.01 -15.44
CA LYS A 182 9.96 -6.32 -15.52
C LYS A 182 10.39 -7.01 -14.23
N PRO A 183 10.80 -8.29 -14.27
CA PRO A 183 11.33 -8.96 -13.10
C PRO A 183 12.45 -8.16 -12.45
N TYR A 184 12.49 -8.16 -11.12
CA TYR A 184 13.62 -7.60 -10.40
C TYR A 184 14.92 -8.30 -10.79
N THR A 185 15.94 -7.51 -11.12
CA THR A 185 17.33 -7.92 -11.10
C THR A 185 18.16 -6.81 -10.45
N PRO A 186 19.31 -7.14 -9.82
CA PRO A 186 20.23 -6.16 -9.26
C PRO A 186 20.66 -5.08 -10.29
N GLU A 187 20.88 -5.44 -11.55
CA GLU A 187 21.30 -4.53 -12.62
C GLU A 187 20.21 -3.50 -12.95
N ILE A 188 18.94 -3.95 -13.08
CA ILE A 188 17.80 -3.05 -13.29
C ILE A 188 17.62 -2.11 -12.10
N GLN A 189 17.89 -2.60 -10.90
CA GLN A 189 17.83 -1.81 -9.68
C GLN A 189 18.90 -0.72 -9.62
N PHE A 190 20.14 -1.04 -10.00
CA PHE A 190 21.22 -0.06 -10.10
C PHE A 190 20.85 1.04 -11.11
N LYS A 191 20.41 0.66 -12.31
CA LYS A 191 19.92 1.59 -13.35
C LYS A 191 18.71 2.41 -12.92
N PHE A 192 17.91 1.93 -11.96
CA PHE A 192 16.81 2.72 -11.41
C PHE A 192 17.31 3.81 -10.45
N LEU A 193 18.41 3.56 -9.74
CA LEU A 193 19.07 4.52 -8.84
C LEU A 193 19.87 5.57 -9.62
N ASP A 194 20.53 5.14 -10.70
CA ASP A 194 21.28 6.00 -11.63
C ASP A 194 20.28 6.86 -12.44
N LEU A 195 20.28 8.17 -12.18
CA LEU A 195 19.32 9.10 -12.78
C LEU A 195 19.80 9.72 -14.10
N ASN A 196 21.11 9.71 -14.34
CA ASN A 196 21.80 10.31 -15.48
C ASN A 196 22.30 9.26 -16.48
N GLU A 197 22.18 7.97 -16.15
CA GLU A 197 22.54 6.84 -17.01
C GLU A 197 24.03 6.85 -17.37
N ASP A 198 24.89 7.24 -16.43
CA ASP A 198 26.35 7.26 -16.59
C ASP A 198 27.07 6.09 -15.88
N GLU A 199 26.29 5.09 -15.46
CA GLU A 199 26.73 3.83 -14.84
C GLU A 199 27.45 4.00 -13.50
N GLN A 200 27.24 5.14 -12.85
CA GLN A 200 27.88 5.53 -11.60
C GLN A 200 26.83 6.07 -10.61
N LEU A 201 27.11 5.90 -9.31
CA LEU A 201 26.34 6.53 -8.25
C LEU A 201 27.27 7.39 -7.41
N THR A 202 27.01 8.69 -7.41
CA THR A 202 27.65 9.68 -6.56
C THR A 202 26.75 10.03 -5.38
N ASN A 203 27.35 10.65 -4.35
CA ASN A 203 26.60 11.14 -3.20
C ASN A 203 25.45 12.09 -3.62
N LYS A 204 25.70 12.93 -4.63
CA LYS A 204 24.72 13.86 -5.17
C LYS A 204 23.56 13.14 -5.87
N GLU A 205 23.82 12.14 -6.69
CA GLU A 205 22.76 11.34 -7.33
C GLU A 205 21.90 10.61 -6.31
N VAL A 206 22.50 10.01 -5.29
CA VAL A 206 21.72 9.33 -4.23
C VAL A 206 20.78 10.32 -3.54
N GLN A 207 21.26 11.54 -3.22
CA GLN A 207 20.41 12.60 -2.68
C GLN A 207 19.31 13.05 -3.66
N ASP A 208 19.64 13.22 -4.94
CA ASP A 208 18.67 13.64 -5.95
C ASP A 208 17.63 12.57 -6.22
N PHE A 209 18.00 11.29 -6.14
CA PHE A 209 17.08 10.16 -6.14
C PHE A 209 16.16 10.20 -4.92
N GLN A 210 16.67 10.42 -3.70
CA GLN A 210 15.81 10.60 -2.51
C GLN A 210 14.79 11.73 -2.70
N LYS A 211 15.23 12.89 -3.23
CA LYS A 211 14.35 14.03 -3.52
C LYS A 211 13.30 13.66 -4.57
N LYS A 212 13.67 12.95 -5.64
CA LYS A 212 12.73 12.44 -6.65
C LYS A 212 11.69 11.52 -6.02
N MET A 213 12.11 10.54 -5.23
CA MET A 213 11.20 9.59 -4.57
C MET A 213 10.24 10.26 -3.58
N LYS A 214 10.71 11.26 -2.83
CA LYS A 214 9.86 12.09 -1.97
C LYS A 214 8.85 12.91 -2.78
N LYS A 215 9.29 13.56 -3.86
CA LYS A 215 8.43 14.39 -4.71
C LYS A 215 7.38 13.58 -5.47
N GLU A 216 7.78 12.47 -6.07
CA GLU A 216 6.91 11.67 -6.94
C GLU A 216 5.98 10.74 -6.17
N PHE A 217 6.53 10.03 -5.20
CA PHE A 217 5.84 8.95 -4.49
C PHE A 217 5.60 9.25 -3.01
N GLY A 218 6.12 10.36 -2.49
CA GLY A 218 5.93 10.73 -1.08
C GLY A 218 6.76 9.86 -0.12
N LYS A 219 7.79 9.17 -0.64
CA LYS A 219 8.68 8.34 0.17
C LYS A 219 9.60 9.19 1.02
N THR A 220 9.62 8.89 2.30
CA THR A 220 10.56 9.43 3.28
C THR A 220 11.07 8.29 4.15
N TRP A 221 12.15 8.54 4.87
CA TRP A 221 12.56 7.69 5.97
C TRP A 221 11.42 7.57 7.00
N LYS A 222 11.33 6.42 7.66
CA LYS A 222 10.36 6.25 8.75
C LYS A 222 10.82 6.96 10.02
N ASN A 223 12.13 6.93 10.26
CA ASN A 223 12.77 7.74 11.28
C ASN A 223 13.00 9.14 10.69
N GLU A 224 12.37 10.14 11.30
CA GLU A 224 12.40 11.53 10.83
C GLU A 224 13.74 12.21 11.12
N ASP A 225 14.57 11.64 12.00
CA ASP A 225 15.88 12.16 12.37
C ASP A 225 16.98 11.82 11.35
N ILE A 226 16.68 10.94 10.38
CA ILE A 226 17.63 10.61 9.31
C ILE A 226 17.77 11.79 8.34
N ASP A 227 18.94 12.42 8.37
CA ASP A 227 19.32 13.38 7.33
C ASP A 227 19.67 12.69 6.01
N ASN A 228 19.17 13.24 4.90
CA ASN A 228 19.38 12.67 3.57
C ASN A 228 20.85 12.77 3.12
N VAL A 229 21.58 13.81 3.53
CA VAL A 229 22.98 14.00 3.14
C VAL A 229 23.85 12.97 3.85
N THR A 230 23.65 12.79 5.17
CA THR A 230 24.35 11.75 5.94
C THR A 230 24.04 10.36 5.40
N ALA A 231 22.76 10.05 5.16
CA ALA A 231 22.36 8.75 4.62
C ALA A 231 22.95 8.47 3.23
N ALA A 232 23.01 9.48 2.35
CA ALA A 232 23.66 9.35 1.04
C ALA A 232 25.18 9.13 1.18
N GLY A 233 25.83 9.83 2.12
CA GLY A 233 27.24 9.62 2.41
C GLY A 233 27.54 8.22 2.94
N TYR A 234 26.70 7.71 3.85
CA TYR A 234 26.80 6.33 4.32
C TYR A 234 26.59 5.34 3.17
N TYR A 235 25.60 5.58 2.31
CA TYR A 235 25.31 4.73 1.15
C TYR A 235 26.52 4.58 0.24
N ILE A 236 27.15 5.68 -0.15
CA ILE A 236 28.37 5.65 -0.97
C ILE A 236 29.47 4.87 -0.25
N LYS A 237 29.79 5.22 1.00
CA LYS A 237 30.84 4.50 1.78
C LYS A 237 30.58 3.00 1.95
N TYR A 238 29.31 2.57 1.94
CA TYR A 238 28.94 1.17 2.09
C TYR A 238 29.18 0.36 0.81
N PHE A 239 29.05 0.98 -0.35
CA PHE A 239 29.14 0.32 -1.66
C PHE A 239 30.44 0.60 -2.41
N ASP A 240 31.11 1.71 -2.10
CA ASP A 240 32.36 2.15 -2.71
C ASP A 240 33.52 1.27 -2.24
N VAL A 241 34.00 0.40 -3.13
CA VAL A 241 34.99 -0.64 -2.79
C VAL A 241 36.40 -0.07 -2.86
N ASN A 242 36.67 0.78 -3.84
CA ASN A 242 37.97 1.36 -4.10
C ASN A 242 38.22 2.66 -3.30
N GLY A 243 37.18 3.27 -2.72
CA GLY A 243 37.23 4.48 -1.90
C GLY A 243 37.34 5.79 -2.69
N ASP A 244 36.99 5.81 -3.97
CA ASP A 244 37.09 6.99 -4.83
C ASP A 244 35.90 7.97 -4.70
N GLY A 245 34.88 7.60 -3.94
CA GLY A 245 33.66 8.36 -3.71
C GLY A 245 32.58 8.17 -4.78
N ILE A 246 32.80 7.26 -5.72
CA ILE A 246 31.91 6.90 -6.83
C ILE A 246 31.65 5.39 -6.75
N VAL A 247 30.37 5.01 -6.81
CA VAL A 247 30.01 3.59 -6.82
C VAL A 247 29.69 3.17 -8.25
N THR A 248 30.52 2.31 -8.83
CA THR A 248 30.26 1.70 -10.14
C THR A 248 29.24 0.56 -10.05
N GLU A 249 28.63 0.19 -11.18
CA GLU A 249 27.70 -0.96 -11.23
C GLU A 249 28.38 -2.25 -10.70
N VAL A 250 29.65 -2.47 -11.03
CA VAL A 250 30.41 -3.67 -10.62
C VAL A 250 30.59 -3.72 -9.10
N GLU A 251 30.96 -2.61 -8.47
CA GLU A 251 31.12 -2.53 -7.02
C GLU A 251 29.79 -2.73 -6.30
N TRP A 252 28.75 -2.08 -6.81
CA TRP A 252 27.40 -2.21 -6.26
C TRP A 252 26.93 -3.67 -6.30
N LEU A 253 27.04 -4.33 -7.45
CA LEU A 253 26.67 -5.74 -7.62
C LEU A 253 27.49 -6.67 -6.71
N LYS A 254 28.80 -6.43 -6.55
CA LYS A 254 29.67 -7.21 -5.68
C LYS A 254 29.19 -7.16 -4.22
N ILE A 255 28.84 -5.99 -3.73
CA ILE A 255 28.35 -5.81 -2.36
C ILE A 255 26.95 -6.40 -2.17
N MET A 256 26.08 -6.29 -3.18
CA MET A 256 24.75 -6.93 -3.14
C MET A 256 24.85 -8.45 -3.08
N ASP A 257 25.72 -9.09 -3.89
CA ASP A 257 25.94 -10.54 -3.86
C ASP A 257 26.53 -11.01 -2.52
N ARG A 258 27.48 -10.25 -1.96
CA ARG A 258 28.01 -10.50 -0.60
C ARG A 258 26.88 -10.49 0.44
N ASP A 259 26.08 -9.43 0.44
CA ASP A 259 25.03 -9.22 1.42
C ASP A 259 23.92 -10.27 1.30
N GLU A 260 23.55 -10.65 0.08
CA GLU A 260 22.55 -11.69 -0.17
C GLU A 260 23.02 -13.06 0.36
N LYS A 261 24.32 -13.38 0.24
CA LYS A 261 24.90 -14.57 0.88
C LYS A 261 24.79 -14.50 2.41
N LEU A 262 25.15 -13.37 3.02
CA LEU A 262 25.03 -13.17 4.47
C LEU A 262 23.59 -13.34 4.96
N ILE A 263 22.62 -12.80 4.22
CA ILE A 263 21.19 -12.93 4.53
C ILE A 263 20.75 -14.40 4.47
N ASN A 264 21.16 -15.13 3.44
CA ASN A 264 20.80 -16.54 3.28
C ASN A 264 21.37 -17.43 4.40
N ASP A 265 22.55 -17.09 4.91
CA ASP A 265 23.17 -17.79 6.04
C ASP A 265 22.50 -17.46 7.38
N LYS A 266 21.97 -16.23 7.52
CA LYS A 266 21.26 -15.77 8.72
C LYS A 266 19.80 -16.20 8.74
N LYS A 267 19.48 -17.23 9.53
CA LYS A 267 18.09 -17.61 9.85
C LYS A 267 17.50 -16.73 10.95
N THR A 268 17.14 -15.49 10.62
CA THR A 268 16.53 -14.58 11.58
C THR A 268 15.04 -14.86 11.82
N LYS A 269 14.58 -14.55 13.04
CA LYS A 269 13.15 -14.48 13.41
C LYS A 269 12.73 -13.05 13.78
N GLU A 270 13.59 -12.08 13.49
CA GLU A 270 13.39 -10.69 13.85
C GLU A 270 12.13 -10.12 13.17
N LYS A 271 11.46 -9.20 13.86
CA LYS A 271 10.26 -8.56 13.33
C LYS A 271 10.63 -7.23 12.71
N GLY A 272 10.29 -7.09 11.45
CA GLY A 272 10.56 -5.84 10.75
C GLY A 272 10.15 -5.88 9.30
N ARG A 273 10.74 -4.98 8.54
CA ARG A 273 10.51 -4.88 7.11
C ARG A 273 11.61 -5.64 6.39
N LYS A 274 11.24 -6.51 5.45
CA LYS A 274 12.25 -7.13 4.56
C LYS A 274 13.11 -6.05 3.91
N ARG A 275 14.42 -6.28 3.86
CA ARG A 275 15.39 -5.40 3.20
C ARG A 275 14.95 -5.13 1.75
N ASP A 276 14.91 -3.86 1.36
CA ASP A 276 14.60 -3.45 -0.01
C ASP A 276 15.88 -3.05 -0.74
N PRO A 277 16.04 -3.43 -2.01
CA PRO A 277 17.26 -3.23 -2.79
C PRO A 277 17.48 -1.79 -3.29
N GLY A 278 16.93 -0.79 -2.60
CA GLY A 278 17.19 0.63 -2.92
C GLY A 278 18.04 1.29 -1.83
N ILE A 279 17.86 2.60 -1.63
CA ILE A 279 18.59 3.32 -0.56
C ILE A 279 18.27 2.76 0.84
N GLY A 280 17.12 2.11 1.02
CA GLY A 280 16.81 1.42 2.28
C GLY A 280 17.66 0.17 2.56
N TRP A 281 18.55 -0.24 1.64
CA TRP A 281 19.43 -1.39 1.83
C TRP A 281 20.37 -1.21 3.02
N ILE A 282 20.86 0.01 3.23
CA ILE A 282 21.79 0.34 4.31
C ILE A 282 21.17 0.39 5.72
N LEU A 283 19.87 0.17 5.85
CA LEU A 283 19.18 0.16 7.15
C LEU A 283 19.24 -1.20 7.86
N ASP A 284 19.59 -2.26 7.15
CA ASP A 284 19.84 -3.59 7.72
C ASP A 284 21.32 -3.66 8.05
N PHE A 285 21.66 -3.35 9.29
CA PHE A 285 23.04 -3.15 9.72
C PHE A 285 23.73 -4.44 10.10
N ASP A 286 22.95 -5.47 10.42
CA ASP A 286 23.50 -6.78 10.73
C ASP A 286 23.44 -7.75 9.53
N ASN A 287 22.79 -7.39 8.42
CA ASN A 287 22.62 -8.20 7.21
C ASN A 287 21.80 -9.48 7.44
N ASP A 288 20.80 -9.45 8.33
CA ASP A 288 19.88 -10.57 8.54
C ASP A 288 18.69 -10.62 7.56
N GLY A 289 18.56 -9.60 6.70
CA GLY A 289 17.53 -9.47 5.69
C GLY A 289 16.26 -8.76 6.17
N ILE A 290 16.21 -8.34 7.43
CA ILE A 290 15.09 -7.68 8.08
C ILE A 290 15.56 -6.38 8.72
N VAL A 291 15.08 -5.25 8.19
CA VAL A 291 15.18 -3.96 8.88
C VAL A 291 14.21 -3.98 10.06
N SER A 292 14.75 -4.22 11.25
CA SER A 292 14.02 -4.17 12.51
C SER A 292 13.59 -2.75 12.88
N TYR A 293 12.66 -2.62 13.83
CA TYR A 293 12.28 -1.30 14.35
C TYR A 293 13.47 -0.61 15.04
N LYS A 294 14.24 -1.37 15.80
CA LYS A 294 15.43 -0.88 16.51
C LYS A 294 16.47 -0.30 15.56
N GLU A 295 16.79 -1.02 14.48
CA GLU A 295 17.74 -0.50 13.48
C GLU A 295 17.24 0.77 12.80
N ASN A 296 15.94 0.83 12.49
CA ASN A 296 15.38 2.04 11.91
C ASN A 296 15.46 3.24 12.89
N ASP A 297 15.26 3.01 14.19
CA ASP A 297 15.32 4.06 15.21
C ASP A 297 16.77 4.50 15.48
N GLU A 298 17.74 3.58 15.44
CA GLU A 298 19.19 3.86 15.62
C GLU A 298 19.89 4.35 14.33
N ALA A 299 19.17 4.44 13.21
CA ALA A 299 19.80 4.64 11.91
C ALA A 299 20.56 5.97 11.79
N ALA A 300 20.06 7.05 12.39
CA ALA A 300 20.72 8.36 12.35
C ALA A 300 22.12 8.29 13.01
N ASP A 301 22.19 7.77 14.24
CA ASP A 301 23.44 7.61 14.98
C ASP A 301 24.43 6.69 14.26
N ARG A 302 23.93 5.60 13.65
CA ARG A 302 24.77 4.66 12.89
C ARG A 302 25.29 5.26 11.59
N PHE A 303 24.51 6.11 10.93
CA PHE A 303 24.96 6.77 9.72
C PHE A 303 26.10 7.75 9.98
N ASP A 304 26.09 8.41 11.14
CA ASP A 304 27.19 9.27 11.59
C ASP A 304 28.45 8.46 11.94
N ALA A 305 28.30 7.29 12.56
CA ALA A 305 29.42 6.41 12.90
C ALA A 305 30.10 5.76 11.67
N GLY A 306 29.37 5.60 10.57
CA GLY A 306 29.85 4.94 9.35
C GLY A 306 29.65 3.42 9.34
N PRO A 307 29.83 2.77 8.17
CA PRO A 307 29.52 1.35 8.02
C PRO A 307 30.50 0.46 8.76
N THR A 308 29.97 -0.48 9.54
CA THR A 308 30.77 -1.49 10.27
C THR A 308 31.37 -2.54 9.33
N LEU A 309 30.65 -2.86 8.25
CA LEU A 309 31.01 -3.87 7.27
C LEU A 309 31.48 -3.18 5.98
N LEU A 310 32.75 -2.81 5.98
CA LEU A 310 33.36 -2.15 4.83
C LEU A 310 33.43 -3.10 3.63
N PRO A 311 33.31 -2.56 2.40
CA PRO A 311 33.78 -3.24 1.21
C PRO A 311 35.22 -3.71 1.39
N MET A 312 35.48 -5.00 1.20
CA MET A 312 36.85 -5.50 1.13
C MET A 312 37.20 -5.68 -0.35
N GLU A 313 38.25 -5.00 -0.81
CA GLU A 313 38.98 -5.47 -1.98
C GLU A 313 39.59 -6.82 -1.62
N SER A 314 39.20 -7.86 -2.36
CA SER A 314 40.04 -9.03 -2.48
C SER A 314 41.30 -8.54 -3.20
N LYS A 315 42.34 -8.21 -2.44
CA LYS A 315 43.69 -8.18 -3.00
C LYS A 315 43.95 -9.61 -3.43
N ASP A 316 43.72 -9.88 -4.71
CA ASP A 316 44.30 -11.04 -5.36
C ASP A 316 45.82 -10.81 -5.28
N GLU A 317 46.44 -11.34 -4.23
CA GLU A 317 47.89 -11.46 -4.12
C GLU A 317 48.34 -12.38 -5.27
N LEU A 318 48.76 -11.76 -6.37
CA LEU A 318 49.61 -12.37 -7.39
C LEU A 318 51.04 -12.53 -6.85
#